data_AF-A0A3P7N511-F1
#
_entry.id   AF-A0A3P7N511-F1
#
_cell.length_a   1.000
_cell.length_b   1.000
_cell.length_c   1.000
_cell.angle_alpha   90.00
_cell.angle_beta   90.00
_cell.angle_gamma   90.00
#
_symmetry.space_group_name_H-M   'P 1'
#
loop_
_entity.id
_entity.type
_entity.pdbx_description
1 polymer ?
#
loop_
_entity_poly.entity_id
_entity_poly.type
_entity_poly.pdbx_seq_one_letter_code
_entity_poly.pdbx_strand_id
1 'polypeptide(L)'
;MHKMPRIWMDYCTIMTKRRIITDTRRVFDRALRALPVTQHLRIWPLYIKFVTSHDIPETAIRVYRRYLKLYPRAREDFVEYLQKIDQLDEAAKQLVALVNEDMPVSDKGKTVHQLWAELCELISKNPKKVYSLDVNVIMRQGIQKYSDQVGVLWCAFAEYYIRAGQFERARDIYEEAMISVKTVRDFTQIFDAFAAFEERNTAARMDNLAEPPDEEDELELEWLFARFEHLMARRPLLLNSVLLRQNPHNVHEWLNRVALYEGQPEKARSIFEKATQIAYAKVDELAMVWCEYAELELRH
;
A
#
# COMPACT_ATOMS: atom_id res chain seq x y z
N MET A 1 30.83 41.35 -12.68
CA MET A 1 30.54 40.09 -13.44
C MET A 1 29.42 39.23 -12.81
N HIS A 2 28.65 39.73 -11.84
CA HIS A 2 27.67 38.95 -11.07
C HIS A 2 26.22 38.96 -11.64
N LYS A 3 26.01 39.26 -12.93
CA LYS A 3 24.69 39.72 -13.40
C LYS A 3 24.23 39.20 -14.77
N MET A 4 24.78 38.12 -15.32
CA MET A 4 24.37 37.67 -16.67
C MET A 4 24.07 36.17 -16.73
N PRO A 5 22.87 35.75 -16.30
CA PRO A 5 22.38 34.38 -16.48
C PRO A 5 22.36 33.93 -17.93
N ARG A 6 22.12 34.85 -18.87
CA ARG A 6 22.01 34.55 -20.31
C ARG A 6 23.32 34.01 -20.88
N ILE A 7 24.44 34.64 -20.57
CA ILE A 7 25.76 34.18 -21.03
C ILE A 7 26.06 32.78 -20.51
N TRP A 8 25.73 32.51 -19.24
CA TRP A 8 25.88 31.17 -18.68
C TRP A 8 24.94 30.15 -19.33
N MET A 9 23.70 30.51 -19.65
CA MET A 9 22.77 29.64 -20.38
C MET A 9 23.29 29.33 -21.79
N ASP A 10 23.72 30.34 -22.54
CA ASP A 10 24.25 30.18 -23.89
C ASP A 10 25.52 29.32 -23.88
N TYR A 11 26.41 29.57 -22.92
CA TYR A 11 27.60 28.76 -22.74
C TYR A 11 27.28 27.30 -22.35
N CYS A 12 26.34 27.09 -21.43
CA CYS A 12 25.88 25.76 -21.06
C CYS A 12 25.23 25.03 -22.24
N THR A 13 24.41 25.69 -23.06
CA THR A 13 23.78 25.05 -24.24
C THR A 13 24.81 24.68 -25.30
N ILE A 14 25.82 25.51 -25.54
CA ILE A 14 26.95 25.18 -26.43
C ILE A 14 27.73 23.98 -25.89
N MET A 15 27.98 23.94 -24.59
CA MET A 15 28.69 22.83 -23.97
C MET A 15 27.88 21.52 -24.03
N THR A 16 26.55 21.58 -23.83
CA THR A 16 25.67 20.42 -24.02
C THR A 16 25.75 19.87 -25.45
N LYS A 17 25.90 20.74 -26.47
CA LYS A 17 26.10 20.31 -27.87
C LYS A 17 27.46 19.66 -28.11
N ARG A 18 28.50 20.02 -27.33
CA ARG A 18 29.86 19.49 -27.47
C ARG A 18 30.04 18.07 -26.90
N ARG A 19 29.10 17.57 -26.09
CA ARG A 19 29.10 16.20 -25.50
C ARG A 19 30.33 15.81 -24.66
N ILE A 20 31.16 16.77 -24.23
CA ILE A 20 32.28 16.50 -23.31
C ILE A 20 31.76 16.56 -21.87
N ILE A 21 31.50 15.38 -21.28
CA ILE A 21 30.72 15.23 -20.04
C ILE A 21 31.40 15.84 -18.80
N THR A 22 32.72 15.73 -18.71
CA THR A 22 33.49 16.22 -17.55
C THR A 22 33.55 17.74 -17.52
N ASP A 23 33.77 18.36 -18.67
CA ASP A 23 33.88 19.81 -18.80
C ASP A 23 32.52 20.48 -18.73
N THR A 24 31.48 19.90 -19.33
CA THR A 24 30.10 20.41 -19.17
C THR A 24 29.71 20.43 -17.69
N ARG A 25 29.99 19.36 -16.93
CA ARG A 25 29.74 19.31 -15.48
C ARG A 25 30.48 20.41 -14.73
N ARG A 26 31.78 20.59 -14.98
CA ARG A 26 32.59 21.64 -14.34
C ARG A 26 32.05 23.04 -14.67
N VAL A 27 31.56 23.24 -15.89
CA VAL A 27 30.92 24.48 -16.32
C VAL A 27 29.62 24.73 -15.58
N PHE A 28 28.74 23.73 -15.44
CA PHE A 28 27.52 23.83 -14.64
C PHE A 28 27.84 24.11 -13.15
N ASP A 29 28.85 23.45 -12.58
CA ASP A 29 29.29 23.68 -11.20
C ASP A 29 29.91 25.07 -10.97
N ARG A 30 30.57 25.62 -11.98
CA ARG A 30 31.10 26.99 -11.97
C ARG A 30 29.97 28.01 -12.11
N ALA A 31 28.99 27.74 -12.97
CA ALA A 31 27.81 28.60 -13.14
C ALA A 31 27.01 28.71 -11.84
N LEU A 32 26.73 27.59 -11.17
CA LEU A 32 26.00 27.56 -9.90
C LEU A 32 26.76 28.24 -8.74
N ARG A 33 28.10 28.30 -8.80
CA ARG A 33 28.92 29.06 -7.84
C ARG A 33 28.95 30.56 -8.12
N ALA A 34 28.89 30.94 -9.40
CA ALA A 34 28.99 32.34 -9.82
C ALA A 34 27.65 33.09 -9.72
N LEU A 35 26.52 32.38 -9.75
CA LEU A 35 25.18 32.97 -9.79
C LEU A 35 24.48 32.95 -8.43
N PRO A 36 23.71 34.00 -8.07
CA PRO A 36 22.84 34.01 -6.91
C PRO A 36 21.76 32.91 -6.97
N VAL A 37 21.33 32.42 -5.80
CA VAL A 37 20.36 31.33 -5.65
C VAL A 37 19.05 31.59 -6.41
N THR A 38 18.60 32.85 -6.50
CA THR A 38 17.38 33.24 -7.25
C THR A 38 17.45 32.92 -8.74
N GLN A 39 18.65 32.81 -9.31
CA GLN A 39 18.87 32.56 -10.74
C GLN A 39 19.13 31.08 -11.05
N HIS A 40 19.27 30.24 -10.01
CA HIS A 40 19.52 28.80 -10.17
C HIS A 40 18.36 28.09 -10.88
N LEU A 41 17.12 28.57 -10.74
CA LEU A 41 15.93 28.08 -11.45
C LEU A 41 16.10 27.99 -12.97
N ARG A 42 16.93 28.84 -13.58
CA ARG A 42 17.11 28.87 -15.04
C ARG A 42 18.16 27.86 -15.52
N ILE A 43 19.09 27.48 -14.66
CA ILE A 43 20.20 26.57 -15.00
C ILE A 43 19.84 25.13 -14.69
N TRP A 44 19.12 24.88 -13.60
CA TRP A 44 18.75 23.53 -13.20
C TRP A 44 18.00 22.73 -14.27
N PRO A 45 17.01 23.29 -15.02
CA PRO A 45 16.35 22.55 -16.09
C PRO A 45 17.30 22.15 -17.23
N LEU A 46 18.27 23.01 -17.57
CA LEU A 46 19.29 22.70 -18.58
C LEU A 46 20.26 21.64 -18.07
N TYR A 47 20.59 21.68 -16.79
CA TYR A 47 21.50 20.72 -16.18
C TYR A 47 20.84 19.34 -16.02
N ILE A 48 19.56 19.31 -15.64
CA ILE A 48 18.75 18.08 -15.57
C ILE A 48 18.62 17.46 -16.96
N LYS A 49 18.25 18.24 -17.99
CA LYS A 49 18.17 17.75 -19.38
C LYS A 49 19.50 17.14 -19.85
N PHE A 50 20.61 17.77 -19.49
CA PHE A 50 21.95 17.25 -19.79
C PHE A 50 22.24 15.94 -19.04
N VAL A 51 21.88 15.86 -17.76
CA VAL A 51 22.10 14.68 -16.93
C VAL A 51 21.21 13.51 -17.38
N THR A 52 19.96 13.77 -17.78
CA THR A 52 19.05 12.75 -18.31
C THR A 52 19.46 12.23 -19.68
N SER A 53 20.25 12.99 -20.45
CA SER A 53 20.71 12.56 -21.77
C SER A 53 21.98 11.72 -21.75
N HIS A 54 22.60 11.50 -20.58
CA HIS A 54 23.83 10.72 -20.43
C HIS A 54 23.66 9.63 -19.37
N ASP A 55 24.10 8.41 -19.68
CA ASP A 55 23.98 7.23 -18.80
C ASP A 55 25.04 7.21 -17.68
N ILE A 56 25.04 8.21 -16.79
CA ILE A 56 25.91 8.21 -15.59
C ILE A 56 25.07 8.41 -14.33
N PRO A 57 24.53 7.32 -13.75
CA PRO A 57 23.55 7.38 -12.67
C PRO A 57 24.10 8.04 -11.40
N GLU A 58 25.32 7.74 -10.99
CA GLU A 58 25.90 8.29 -9.74
C GLU A 58 26.07 9.82 -9.77
N THR A 59 26.50 10.35 -10.92
CA THR A 59 26.66 11.80 -11.06
C THR A 59 25.31 12.49 -11.08
N ALA A 60 24.33 11.87 -11.72
CA ALA A 60 22.98 12.36 -11.77
C ALA A 60 22.35 12.43 -10.38
N ILE A 61 22.45 11.36 -9.59
CA ILE A 61 21.94 11.30 -8.22
C ILE A 61 22.55 12.42 -7.37
N ARG A 62 23.86 12.65 -7.46
CA ARG A 62 24.52 13.74 -6.70
C ARG A 62 24.03 15.12 -7.13
N VAL A 63 23.79 15.31 -8.42
CA VAL A 63 23.24 16.55 -8.99
C VAL A 63 21.81 16.78 -8.52
N TYR A 64 20.96 15.76 -8.60
CA TYR A 64 19.59 15.82 -8.10
C TYR A 64 19.53 16.03 -6.58
N ARG A 65 20.37 15.36 -5.78
CA ARG A 65 20.45 15.63 -4.33
C ARG A 65 20.79 17.08 -4.03
N ARG A 66 21.67 17.70 -4.83
CA ARG A 66 21.99 19.13 -4.69
C ARG A 66 20.82 20.01 -5.13
N TYR A 67 20.12 19.63 -6.19
CA TYR A 67 18.93 20.32 -6.68
C TYR A 67 17.82 20.33 -5.63
N LEU A 68 17.58 19.19 -4.98
CA LEU A 68 16.53 19.01 -3.96
C LEU A 68 16.76 19.82 -2.68
N LYS A 69 18.00 20.17 -2.36
CA LYS A 69 18.29 21.10 -1.25
C LYS A 69 17.75 22.50 -1.49
N LEU A 70 17.63 22.90 -2.76
CA LEU A 70 17.17 24.23 -3.16
C LEU A 70 15.70 24.22 -3.59
N TYR A 71 15.25 23.14 -4.23
CA TYR A 71 13.89 22.95 -4.71
C TYR A 71 13.34 21.59 -4.26
N PRO A 72 12.78 21.50 -3.03
CA PRO A 72 12.03 20.32 -2.59
C PRO A 72 10.87 19.96 -3.53
N ARG A 73 10.33 20.95 -4.24
CA ARG A 73 9.17 20.80 -5.15
C ARG A 73 9.42 19.92 -6.37
N ALA A 74 10.67 19.82 -6.84
CA ALA A 74 11.00 19.04 -8.04
C ALA A 74 11.43 17.59 -7.72
N ARG A 75 11.04 17.09 -6.54
CA ARG A 75 11.36 15.73 -6.08
C ARG A 75 10.65 14.66 -6.90
N GLU A 76 9.51 14.96 -7.52
CA GLU A 76 8.85 14.04 -8.46
C GLU A 76 9.66 13.76 -9.72
N ASP A 77 10.30 14.78 -10.32
CA ASP A 77 11.17 14.59 -11.49
C ASP A 77 12.36 13.71 -11.13
N PHE A 78 12.83 13.80 -9.89
CA PHE A 78 13.88 12.92 -9.38
C PHE A 78 13.38 11.49 -9.19
N VAL A 79 12.17 11.28 -8.66
CA VAL A 79 11.57 9.94 -8.53
C VAL A 79 11.39 9.29 -9.90
N GLU A 80 10.85 10.02 -10.88
CA GLU A 80 10.69 9.51 -12.26
C GLU A 80 12.04 9.13 -12.89
N TYR A 81 13.07 9.92 -12.62
CA TYR A 81 14.43 9.62 -13.07
C TYR A 81 15.02 8.39 -12.38
N LEU A 82 14.82 8.25 -11.07
CA LEU A 82 15.30 7.10 -10.31
C LEU A 82 14.59 5.81 -10.69
N GLN A 83 13.30 5.87 -11.03
CA GLN A 83 12.55 4.75 -11.61
C GLN A 83 13.17 4.30 -12.94
N LYS A 84 13.57 5.24 -13.82
CA LYS A 84 14.23 4.91 -15.09
C LYS A 84 15.60 4.23 -14.91
N ILE A 85 16.27 4.44 -13.78
CA ILE A 85 17.59 3.90 -13.45
C ILE A 85 17.51 2.64 -12.58
N ASP A 86 16.30 2.17 -12.25
CA ASP A 86 16.07 1.03 -11.37
C ASP A 86 16.67 1.18 -9.95
N GLN A 87 16.98 2.41 -9.51
CA GLN A 87 17.39 2.70 -8.14
C GLN A 87 16.18 3.00 -7.25
N LEU A 88 15.46 1.93 -6.95
CA LEU A 88 14.16 1.98 -6.28
C LEU A 88 14.25 2.29 -4.78
N ASP A 89 15.32 1.87 -4.11
CA ASP A 89 15.61 2.21 -2.71
C ASP A 89 15.64 3.74 -2.49
N GLU A 90 16.37 4.45 -3.35
CA GLU A 90 16.46 5.91 -3.27
C GLU A 90 15.14 6.57 -3.67
N ALA A 91 14.45 6.03 -4.68
CA ALA A 91 13.15 6.53 -5.12
C ALA A 91 12.12 6.46 -3.99
N ALA A 92 12.07 5.33 -3.28
CA ALA A 92 11.16 5.13 -2.16
C ALA A 92 11.46 6.08 -1.00
N LYS A 93 12.73 6.32 -0.65
CA LYS A 93 13.08 7.31 0.39
C LYS A 93 12.61 8.72 0.04
N GLN A 94 12.76 9.10 -1.23
CA GLN A 94 12.34 10.42 -1.70
C GLN A 94 10.82 10.54 -1.75
N LEU A 95 10.11 9.47 -2.12
CA LEU A 95 8.66 9.41 -2.05
C LEU A 95 8.13 9.49 -0.60
N VAL A 96 8.76 8.79 0.34
CA VAL A 96 8.39 8.90 1.77
C VAL A 96 8.63 10.33 2.27
N ALA A 97 9.74 10.95 1.88
CA ALA A 97 9.99 12.34 2.23
C ALA A 97 8.99 13.31 1.56
N LEU A 98 8.52 13.04 0.33
CA LEU A 98 7.43 13.78 -0.32
C LEU A 98 6.12 13.65 0.43
N VAL A 99 5.81 12.43 0.85
CA VAL A 99 4.59 12.09 1.56
C VAL A 99 4.52 12.71 2.95
N ASN A 100 5.66 12.79 3.65
CA ASN A 100 5.75 13.39 4.98
C ASN A 100 5.79 14.92 4.94
N GLU A 101 6.23 15.52 3.83
CA GLU A 101 6.00 16.92 3.56
C GLU A 101 4.52 17.04 3.14
N ASP A 102 3.60 17.17 4.09
CA ASP A 102 2.13 17.25 3.88
C ASP A 102 1.75 18.44 2.95
N MET A 103 2.04 18.31 1.65
CA MET A 103 1.76 19.29 0.61
C MET A 103 0.54 18.80 -0.17
N PRO A 104 -0.57 19.57 -0.17
CA PRO A 104 -1.86 19.09 -0.67
C PRO A 104 -1.88 18.84 -2.19
N VAL A 105 -1.01 19.51 -2.95
CA VAL A 105 -0.93 19.38 -4.40
C VAL A 105 0.53 19.50 -4.82
N SER A 106 1.00 18.53 -5.60
CA SER A 106 2.30 18.64 -6.25
C SER A 106 2.25 19.58 -7.47
N ASP A 107 3.39 20.12 -7.90
CA ASP A 107 3.49 20.99 -9.08
C ASP A 107 3.02 20.29 -10.38
N LYS A 108 2.97 18.94 -10.44
CA LYS A 108 2.34 18.17 -11.55
C LYS A 108 0.83 17.95 -11.40
N GLY A 109 0.21 18.48 -10.35
CA GLY A 109 -1.22 18.30 -10.05
C GLY A 109 -1.58 16.92 -9.47
N LYS A 110 -0.58 16.11 -9.12
CA LYS A 110 -0.83 14.83 -8.45
C LYS A 110 -1.31 15.06 -7.02
N THR A 111 -2.35 14.34 -6.64
CA THR A 111 -2.83 14.33 -5.26
C THR A 111 -1.91 13.49 -4.39
N VAL A 112 -1.87 13.78 -3.10
CA VAL A 112 -1.10 12.99 -2.12
C VAL A 112 -1.48 11.50 -2.19
N HIS A 113 -2.75 11.18 -2.48
CA HIS A 113 -3.21 9.81 -2.71
C HIS A 113 -2.54 9.12 -3.91
N GLN A 114 -2.36 9.83 -5.02
CA GLN A 114 -1.68 9.26 -6.19
C GLN A 114 -0.21 8.99 -5.90
N LEU A 115 0.45 9.88 -5.15
CA LEU A 115 1.83 9.66 -4.70
C LEU A 115 1.94 8.46 -3.75
N TRP A 116 0.95 8.25 -2.88
CA TRP A 116 0.88 7.06 -2.05
C TRP A 116 0.61 5.79 -2.85
N ALA A 117 -0.30 5.83 -3.81
CA ALA A 117 -0.55 4.69 -4.69
C ALA A 117 0.72 4.30 -5.47
N GLU A 118 1.43 5.29 -6.02
CA GLU A 118 2.72 5.09 -6.71
C GLU A 118 3.80 4.53 -5.77
N LEU A 119 3.86 5.01 -4.52
CA LEU A 119 4.77 4.48 -3.50
C LEU A 119 4.42 3.03 -3.15
N CYS A 120 3.15 2.73 -2.92
CA CYS A 120 2.67 1.39 -2.59
C CYS A 120 2.93 0.41 -3.73
N GLU A 121 2.71 0.82 -4.98
CA GLU A 121 2.97 0.01 -6.17
C GLU A 121 4.47 -0.23 -6.38
N LEU A 122 5.32 0.78 -6.14
CA LEU A 122 6.77 0.61 -6.22
C LEU A 122 7.30 -0.36 -5.17
N ILE A 123 6.80 -0.25 -3.93
CA ILE A 123 7.16 -1.14 -2.83
C ILE A 123 6.67 -2.56 -3.13
N SER A 124 5.40 -2.72 -3.49
CA SER A 124 4.82 -4.04 -3.75
C SER A 124 5.51 -4.75 -4.91
N LYS A 125 5.91 -4.03 -5.95
CA LYS A 125 6.59 -4.62 -7.11
C LYS A 125 8.02 -5.07 -6.83
N ASN A 126 8.73 -4.46 -5.88
CA ASN A 126 10.17 -4.66 -5.72
C ASN A 126 10.63 -4.92 -4.27
N PRO A 127 10.18 -6.00 -3.60
CA PRO A 127 10.60 -6.28 -2.22
C PRO A 127 12.11 -6.50 -2.06
N LYS A 128 12.78 -7.07 -3.08
CA LYS A 128 14.21 -7.37 -3.04
C LYS A 128 15.12 -6.16 -3.28
N LYS A 129 14.57 -4.98 -3.57
CA LYS A 129 15.33 -3.76 -3.88
C LYS A 129 14.99 -2.60 -2.93
N VAL A 130 14.18 -2.85 -1.89
CA VAL A 130 13.81 -1.85 -0.90
C VAL A 130 14.20 -2.38 0.48
N TYR A 131 15.44 -2.11 0.90
CA TYR A 131 15.95 -2.57 2.21
C TYR A 131 15.88 -1.50 3.28
N SER A 132 15.70 -0.26 2.86
CA SER A 132 16.06 0.91 3.66
C SER A 132 14.87 1.61 4.30
N LEU A 133 13.67 1.04 4.17
CA LEU A 133 12.42 1.56 4.68
C LEU A 133 11.64 0.46 5.40
N ASP A 134 11.11 0.79 6.57
CA ASP A 134 10.17 -0.08 7.28
C ASP A 134 8.80 -0.02 6.59
N VAL A 135 8.60 -0.93 5.63
CA VAL A 135 7.36 -1.03 4.84
C VAL A 135 6.12 -1.14 5.72
N ASN A 136 6.22 -1.82 6.87
CA ASN A 136 5.13 -1.95 7.85
C ASN A 136 4.64 -0.60 8.38
N VAL A 137 5.56 0.29 8.75
CA VAL A 137 5.21 1.59 9.34
C VAL A 137 4.57 2.48 8.29
N ILE A 138 5.14 2.50 7.08
CA ILE A 138 4.66 3.31 5.96
C ILE A 138 3.25 2.85 5.53
N MET A 139 3.06 1.55 5.30
CA MET A 139 1.75 1.04 4.86
C MET A 139 0.66 1.26 5.92
N ARG A 140 0.98 1.07 7.21
CA ARG A 140 0.05 1.36 8.32
C ARG A 140 -0.30 2.85 8.41
N GLN A 141 0.67 3.74 8.21
CA GLN A 141 0.41 5.18 8.12
C GLN A 141 -0.49 5.52 6.93
N GLY A 142 -0.29 4.88 5.77
CA GLY A 142 -1.13 5.03 4.60
C GLY A 142 -2.59 4.63 4.86
N ILE A 143 -2.80 3.47 5.50
CA ILE A 143 -4.14 2.98 5.86
C ILE A 143 -4.84 3.89 6.86
N GLN A 144 -4.10 4.47 7.82
CA GLN A 144 -4.68 5.39 8.80
C GLN A 144 -5.03 6.76 8.19
N LYS A 145 -4.20 7.27 7.26
CA LYS A 145 -4.43 8.58 6.63
C LYS A 145 -5.51 8.53 5.54
N TYR A 146 -5.71 7.39 4.87
CA TYR A 146 -6.61 7.30 3.71
C TYR A 146 -7.73 6.28 3.91
N SER A 147 -8.93 6.79 4.16
CA SER A 147 -10.14 5.99 4.37
C SER A 147 -10.77 5.46 3.07
N ASP A 148 -10.46 6.05 1.92
CA ASP A 148 -11.32 5.91 0.73
C ASP A 148 -10.92 4.74 -0.18
N GLN A 149 -9.74 4.13 0.03
CA GLN A 149 -9.23 2.98 -0.74
C GLN A 149 -8.42 2.02 0.13
N VAL A 150 -8.91 1.73 1.34
CA VAL A 150 -8.24 0.85 2.30
C VAL A 150 -8.03 -0.55 1.73
N GLY A 151 -8.98 -1.07 0.93
CA GLY A 151 -8.89 -2.38 0.29
C GLY A 151 -7.67 -2.54 -0.62
N VAL A 152 -7.42 -1.56 -1.50
CA VAL A 152 -6.29 -1.58 -2.44
C VAL A 152 -4.95 -1.55 -1.69
N LEU A 153 -4.86 -0.75 -0.63
CA LEU A 153 -3.63 -0.61 0.16
C LEU A 153 -3.29 -1.91 0.91
N TRP A 154 -4.28 -2.59 1.50
CA TRP A 154 -4.07 -3.89 2.14
C TRP A 154 -3.65 -4.96 1.14
N CYS A 155 -4.27 -5.01 -0.05
CA CYS A 155 -3.84 -5.93 -1.11
C CYS A 155 -2.39 -5.67 -1.54
N ALA A 156 -2.01 -4.40 -1.75
CA ALA A 156 -0.63 -4.04 -2.10
C ALA A 156 0.37 -4.40 -1.00
N PHE A 157 -0.04 -4.27 0.27
CA PHE A 157 0.77 -4.65 1.42
C PHE A 157 0.96 -6.16 1.54
N ALA A 158 -0.09 -6.94 1.30
CA ALA A 158 0.01 -8.39 1.26
C ALA A 158 0.84 -8.88 0.06
N GLU A 159 0.67 -8.29 -1.13
CA GLU A 159 1.48 -8.59 -2.32
C GLU A 159 2.98 -8.41 -2.07
N TYR A 160 3.38 -7.40 -1.30
CA TYR A 160 4.77 -7.18 -0.91
C TYR A 160 5.34 -8.41 -0.18
N TYR A 161 4.61 -8.96 0.80
CA TYR A 161 5.05 -10.14 1.56
C TYR A 161 5.01 -11.42 0.76
N ILE A 162 4.02 -11.58 -0.12
CA ILE A 162 3.93 -12.70 -1.06
C ILE A 162 5.16 -12.73 -1.95
N ARG A 163 5.56 -11.58 -2.51
CA ARG A 163 6.75 -11.48 -3.37
C ARG A 163 8.07 -11.59 -2.59
N ALA A 164 8.06 -11.27 -1.29
CA ALA A 164 9.18 -11.52 -0.39
C ALA A 164 9.33 -13.01 0.00
N GLY A 165 8.34 -13.85 -0.32
CA GLY A 165 8.31 -15.29 0.04
C GLY A 165 7.89 -15.56 1.49
N GLN A 166 7.36 -14.56 2.21
CA GLN A 166 6.90 -14.68 3.59
C GLN A 166 5.38 -14.86 3.61
N PHE A 167 4.92 -16.08 3.32
CA PHE A 167 3.50 -16.39 3.18
C PHE A 167 2.69 -16.28 4.48
N GLU A 168 3.24 -16.72 5.62
CA GLU A 168 2.54 -16.59 6.91
C GLU A 168 2.30 -15.13 7.30
N ARG A 169 3.28 -14.24 7.07
CA ARG A 169 3.09 -12.81 7.33
C ARG A 169 2.06 -12.18 6.40
N ALA A 170 1.98 -12.62 5.14
CA ALA A 170 0.94 -12.17 4.23
C ALA A 170 -0.46 -12.58 4.75
N ARG A 171 -0.57 -13.79 5.32
CA ARG A 171 -1.81 -14.29 5.94
C ARG A 171 -2.20 -13.48 7.17
N ASP A 172 -1.25 -13.18 8.06
CA ASP A 172 -1.47 -12.34 9.24
C ASP A 172 -2.03 -10.96 8.84
N ILE A 173 -1.49 -10.39 7.77
CA ILE A 173 -1.92 -9.10 7.21
C ILE A 173 -3.34 -9.18 6.65
N TYR A 174 -3.68 -10.26 5.93
CA TYR A 174 -5.04 -10.46 5.44
C TYR A 174 -6.05 -10.62 6.60
N GLU A 175 -5.70 -11.34 7.66
CA GLU A 175 -6.55 -11.46 8.86
C GLU A 175 -6.70 -10.12 9.60
N GLU A 176 -5.61 -9.35 9.76
CA GLU A 176 -5.67 -7.99 10.31
C GLU A 176 -6.54 -7.06 9.46
N ALA A 177 -6.43 -7.17 8.12
CA ALA A 177 -7.25 -6.42 7.18
C ALA A 177 -8.74 -6.76 7.32
N MET A 178 -9.10 -8.05 7.40
CA MET A 178 -10.50 -8.49 7.58
C MET A 178 -11.11 -8.00 8.90
N ILE A 179 -10.30 -7.83 9.95
CA ILE A 179 -10.76 -7.29 11.25
C ILE A 179 -10.88 -5.76 11.20
N SER A 180 -10.02 -5.05 10.47
CA SER A 180 -9.99 -3.59 10.46
C SER A 180 -10.98 -2.95 9.49
N VAL A 181 -11.38 -3.64 8.43
CA VAL A 181 -12.19 -3.08 7.35
C VAL A 181 -13.63 -2.79 7.77
N LYS A 182 -14.07 -1.57 7.47
CA LYS A 182 -15.44 -1.10 7.73
C LYS A 182 -16.36 -1.23 6.52
N THR A 183 -15.87 -1.11 5.28
CA THR A 183 -16.73 -1.13 4.08
C THR A 183 -16.90 -2.55 3.53
N VAL A 184 -18.08 -2.86 2.97
CA VAL A 184 -18.31 -4.18 2.33
C VAL A 184 -17.45 -4.31 1.07
N ARG A 185 -17.29 -3.22 0.32
CA ARG A 185 -16.50 -3.21 -0.92
C ARG A 185 -15.03 -3.56 -0.67
N ASP A 186 -14.40 -2.92 0.31
CA ASP A 186 -13.01 -3.22 0.67
C ASP A 186 -12.90 -4.64 1.20
N PHE A 187 -13.89 -5.11 1.98
CA PHE A 187 -13.91 -6.48 2.50
C PHE A 187 -13.97 -7.50 1.37
N THR A 188 -14.86 -7.33 0.39
CA THR A 188 -14.94 -8.25 -0.76
C THR A 188 -13.64 -8.26 -1.55
N GLN A 189 -13.03 -7.09 -1.78
CA GLN A 189 -11.77 -7.01 -2.52
C GLN A 189 -10.63 -7.74 -1.81
N ILE A 190 -10.50 -7.55 -0.49
CA ILE A 190 -9.47 -8.21 0.32
C ILE A 190 -9.74 -9.71 0.42
N PHE A 191 -11.00 -10.11 0.63
CA PHE A 191 -11.38 -11.52 0.76
C PHE A 191 -11.14 -12.28 -0.55
N ASP A 192 -11.57 -11.74 -1.69
CA ASP A 192 -11.36 -12.39 -2.99
C ASP A 192 -9.85 -12.47 -3.32
N ALA A 193 -9.06 -11.46 -2.95
CA ALA A 193 -7.60 -11.50 -3.06
C ALA A 193 -6.95 -12.55 -2.13
N PHE A 194 -7.46 -12.70 -0.90
CA PHE A 194 -6.97 -13.71 0.04
C PHE A 194 -7.33 -15.13 -0.40
N ALA A 195 -8.54 -15.34 -0.90
CA ALA A 195 -8.97 -16.62 -1.46
C ALA A 195 -8.12 -17.01 -2.68
N ALA A 196 -7.88 -16.07 -3.61
CA ALA A 196 -7.01 -16.30 -4.76
C ALA A 196 -5.55 -16.58 -4.35
N PHE A 197 -5.08 -15.99 -3.25
CA PHE A 197 -3.76 -16.28 -2.70
C PHE A 197 -3.66 -17.71 -2.15
N GLU A 198 -4.62 -18.15 -1.34
CA GLU A 198 -4.65 -19.52 -0.81
C GLU A 198 -4.80 -20.55 -1.93
N GLU A 199 -5.68 -20.29 -2.91
CA GLU A 199 -5.83 -21.14 -4.10
C GLU A 199 -4.52 -21.26 -4.87
N ARG A 200 -3.84 -20.12 -5.13
CA ARG A 200 -2.54 -20.11 -5.80
C ARG A 200 -1.48 -20.85 -4.98
N ASN A 201 -1.49 -20.74 -3.66
CA ASN A 201 -0.54 -21.43 -2.80
C ASN A 201 -0.75 -22.95 -2.84
N THR A 202 -2.01 -23.41 -2.78
CA THR A 202 -2.37 -24.82 -2.93
C THR A 202 -1.99 -25.34 -4.32
N ALA A 203 -2.34 -24.61 -5.39
CA ALA A 203 -1.99 -24.99 -6.76
C ALA A 203 -0.46 -25.06 -6.96
N ALA A 204 0.28 -24.07 -6.48
CA ALA A 204 1.74 -24.08 -6.56
C ALA A 204 2.36 -25.24 -5.75
N ARG A 205 1.76 -25.65 -4.63
CA ARG A 205 2.25 -26.81 -3.88
C ARG A 205 1.92 -28.12 -4.60
N MET A 206 0.73 -28.24 -5.19
CA MET A 206 0.35 -29.39 -6.02
C MET A 206 1.29 -29.57 -7.22
N ASP A 207 1.69 -28.48 -7.88
CA ASP A 207 2.63 -28.54 -9.02
C ASP A 207 4.06 -28.92 -8.59
N ASN A 208 4.43 -28.65 -7.35
CA ASN A 208 5.76 -28.94 -6.80
C ASN A 208 5.86 -30.32 -6.14
N LEU A 209 4.77 -31.09 -6.08
CA LEU A 209 4.79 -32.46 -5.57
C LEU A 209 5.66 -33.32 -6.49
N ALA A 210 6.60 -34.07 -5.92
CA ALA A 210 7.29 -35.12 -6.64
C ALA A 210 6.33 -36.28 -6.88
N GLU A 211 6.45 -36.97 -8.01
CA GLU A 211 5.79 -38.27 -8.21
C GLU A 211 6.81 -39.38 -7.86
N PRO A 212 6.58 -40.22 -6.83
CA PRO A 212 5.45 -40.28 -5.89
C PRO A 212 5.56 -39.25 -4.74
N PRO A 213 4.42 -38.77 -4.21
CA PRO A 213 4.43 -37.84 -3.09
C PRO A 213 4.87 -38.55 -1.80
N ASP A 214 5.66 -37.86 -0.99
CA ASP A 214 5.95 -38.29 0.37
C ASP A 214 4.71 -38.10 1.26
N GLU A 215 4.56 -38.90 2.31
CA GLU A 215 3.45 -38.76 3.29
C GLU A 215 3.40 -37.34 3.90
N GLU A 216 4.54 -36.67 4.01
CA GLU A 216 4.64 -35.28 4.47
C GLU A 216 4.02 -34.29 3.49
N ASP A 217 4.20 -34.50 2.18
CA ASP A 217 3.62 -33.67 1.13
C ASP A 217 2.09 -33.82 1.06
N GLU A 218 1.57 -35.03 1.27
CA GLU A 218 0.13 -35.30 1.37
C GLU A 218 -0.50 -34.61 2.59
N LEU A 219 0.13 -34.73 3.76
CA LEU A 219 -0.35 -34.09 4.98
C LEU A 219 -0.37 -32.55 4.86
N GLU A 220 0.65 -31.96 4.24
CA GLU A 220 0.68 -30.51 3.99
C GLU A 220 -0.45 -30.06 3.06
N LEU A 221 -0.76 -30.83 2.01
CA LEU A 221 -1.88 -30.54 1.12
C LEU A 221 -3.22 -30.62 1.84
N GLU A 222 -3.45 -31.67 2.62
CA GLU A 222 -4.66 -31.78 3.45
C GLU A 222 -4.80 -30.59 4.41
N TRP A 223 -3.69 -30.16 5.03
CA TRP A 223 -3.69 -28.99 5.90
C TRP A 223 -4.05 -27.71 5.14
N LEU A 224 -3.54 -27.52 3.92
CA LEU A 224 -3.87 -26.37 3.07
C LEU A 224 -5.35 -26.39 2.66
N PHE A 225 -5.90 -27.54 2.29
CA PHE A 225 -7.32 -27.69 1.96
C PHE A 225 -8.21 -27.40 3.16
N ALA A 226 -7.92 -27.99 4.32
CA ALA A 226 -8.66 -27.73 5.56
C ALA A 226 -8.64 -26.24 5.93
N ARG A 227 -7.50 -25.57 5.73
CA ARG A 227 -7.37 -24.13 5.96
C ARG A 227 -8.23 -23.31 4.98
N PHE A 228 -8.22 -23.64 3.70
CA PHE A 228 -9.03 -22.96 2.68
C PHE A 228 -10.53 -23.14 2.94
N GLU A 229 -10.96 -24.36 3.26
CA GLU A 229 -12.34 -24.64 3.64
C GLU A 229 -12.76 -23.84 4.87
N HIS A 230 -11.90 -23.77 5.89
CA HIS A 230 -12.15 -22.96 7.07
C HIS A 230 -12.28 -21.46 6.75
N LEU A 231 -11.47 -20.94 5.83
CA LEU A 231 -11.60 -19.56 5.36
C LEU A 231 -12.93 -19.32 4.64
N MET A 232 -13.32 -20.24 3.75
CA MET A 232 -14.58 -20.15 3.01
C MET A 232 -15.79 -20.25 3.94
N ALA A 233 -15.76 -21.13 4.94
CA ALA A 233 -16.77 -21.23 5.97
C ALA A 233 -16.89 -19.96 6.82
N ARG A 234 -15.78 -19.21 7.02
CA ARG A 234 -15.78 -17.95 7.77
C ARG A 234 -16.31 -16.75 6.97
N ARG A 235 -16.44 -16.84 5.64
CA ARG A 235 -16.88 -15.72 4.80
C ARG A 235 -18.20 -15.09 5.27
N PRO A 236 -19.29 -15.84 5.54
CA PRO A 236 -20.56 -15.25 5.97
C PRO A 236 -20.46 -14.56 7.34
N LEU A 237 -19.70 -15.16 8.27
CA LEU A 237 -19.47 -14.62 9.61
C LEU A 237 -18.68 -13.29 9.56
N LEU A 238 -17.66 -13.24 8.72
CA LEU A 238 -16.84 -12.04 8.53
C LEU A 238 -17.63 -10.94 7.82
N LEU A 239 -18.39 -11.28 6.79
CA LEU A 239 -19.27 -10.31 6.11
C LEU A 239 -20.29 -9.72 7.07
N ASN A 240 -20.96 -10.55 7.86
CA ASN A 240 -21.90 -10.09 8.87
C ASN A 240 -21.20 -9.19 9.91
N SER A 241 -19.98 -9.51 10.32
CA SER A 241 -19.21 -8.64 11.22
C SER A 241 -18.92 -7.26 10.62
N VAL A 242 -18.66 -7.17 9.31
CA VAL A 242 -18.46 -5.90 8.60
C VAL A 242 -19.76 -5.10 8.55
N LEU A 243 -20.89 -5.75 8.27
CA LEU A 243 -22.21 -5.12 8.24
C LEU A 243 -22.59 -4.54 9.61
N LEU A 244 -22.34 -5.29 10.69
CA LEU A 244 -22.54 -4.82 12.06
C LEU A 244 -21.60 -3.68 12.45
N ARG A 245 -20.38 -3.62 11.89
CA ARG A 245 -19.47 -2.48 12.07
C ARG A 245 -19.95 -1.22 11.35
N GLN A 246 -20.67 -1.35 10.23
CA GLN A 246 -21.27 -0.20 9.54
C GLN A 246 -22.50 0.31 10.29
N ASN A 247 -23.42 -0.60 10.63
CA ASN A 247 -24.69 -0.27 11.25
C ASN A 247 -24.96 -1.19 12.45
N PRO A 248 -24.49 -0.82 13.65
CA PRO A 248 -24.71 -1.62 14.86
C PRO A 248 -26.20 -1.78 15.23
N HIS A 249 -27.05 -0.85 14.80
CA HIS A 249 -28.48 -0.85 15.11
C HIS A 249 -29.32 -1.79 14.23
N ASN A 250 -28.74 -2.44 13.22
CA ASN A 250 -29.51 -3.31 12.33
C ASN A 250 -29.80 -4.67 12.97
N VAL A 251 -31.03 -4.86 13.45
CA VAL A 251 -31.49 -6.12 14.07
C VAL A 251 -31.41 -7.31 13.14
N HIS A 252 -31.73 -7.16 11.86
CA HIS A 252 -31.70 -8.28 10.91
C HIS A 252 -30.30 -8.89 10.79
N GLU A 253 -29.26 -8.07 10.87
CA GLU A 253 -27.88 -8.57 10.83
C GLU A 253 -27.48 -9.28 12.13
N TRP A 254 -28.02 -8.86 13.28
CA TRP A 254 -27.82 -9.60 14.53
C TRP A 254 -28.50 -10.97 14.48
N LEU A 255 -29.70 -11.05 13.93
CA LEU A 255 -30.43 -12.31 13.75
C LEU A 255 -29.75 -13.23 12.74
N ASN A 256 -29.29 -12.70 11.60
CA ASN A 256 -28.50 -13.45 10.62
C ASN A 256 -27.21 -14.00 11.26
N ARG A 257 -26.58 -13.25 12.17
CA ARG A 257 -25.40 -13.73 12.89
C ARG A 257 -25.72 -14.93 13.77
N VAL A 258 -26.86 -14.89 14.48
CA VAL A 258 -27.30 -15.98 15.35
C VAL A 258 -27.61 -17.23 14.55
N ALA A 259 -28.30 -17.09 13.42
CA ALA A 259 -28.57 -18.19 12.49
C ALA A 259 -27.27 -18.85 11.98
N LEU A 260 -26.21 -18.06 11.76
CA LEU A 260 -24.90 -18.59 11.37
C LEU A 260 -24.18 -19.37 12.48
N TYR A 261 -24.62 -19.28 13.74
CA TYR A 261 -24.08 -20.03 14.88
C TYR A 261 -25.02 -21.17 15.35
N GLU A 262 -25.97 -21.60 14.52
CA GLU A 262 -26.82 -22.76 14.81
C GLU A 262 -25.95 -23.98 15.20
N GLY A 263 -26.13 -24.46 16.44
CA GLY A 263 -25.33 -25.56 17.03
C GLY A 263 -24.33 -25.15 18.13
N GLN A 264 -24.09 -23.85 18.36
CA GLN A 264 -23.25 -23.36 19.47
C GLN A 264 -24.00 -22.36 20.37
N PRO A 265 -24.80 -22.83 21.34
CA PRO A 265 -25.71 -21.99 22.13
C PRO A 265 -24.97 -20.94 22.99
N GLU A 266 -23.78 -21.27 23.52
CA GLU A 266 -23.00 -20.31 24.33
C GLU A 266 -22.56 -19.08 23.53
N LYS A 267 -22.15 -19.27 22.27
CA LYS A 267 -21.75 -18.15 21.41
C LYS A 267 -22.97 -17.33 21.00
N ALA A 268 -24.09 -17.98 20.71
CA ALA A 268 -25.35 -17.31 20.42
C ALA A 268 -25.82 -16.44 21.59
N ARG A 269 -25.76 -16.95 22.84
CA ARG A 269 -26.02 -16.17 24.07
C ARG A 269 -25.15 -14.92 24.15
N SER A 270 -23.84 -15.06 23.98
CA SER A 270 -22.91 -13.92 24.03
C SER A 270 -23.17 -12.87 22.94
N ILE A 271 -23.75 -13.27 21.81
CA ILE A 271 -24.12 -12.37 20.71
C ILE A 271 -25.40 -11.62 21.05
N PHE A 272 -26.40 -12.31 21.60
CA PHE A 272 -27.63 -11.68 22.07
C PHE A 272 -27.40 -10.73 23.26
N GLU A 273 -26.52 -11.08 24.20
CA GLU A 273 -26.11 -10.16 25.27
C GLU A 273 -25.48 -8.88 24.72
N LYS A 274 -24.67 -8.98 23.65
CA LYS A 274 -24.11 -7.80 22.97
C LYS A 274 -25.18 -7.02 22.20
N ALA A 275 -26.12 -7.72 21.57
CA ALA A 275 -27.22 -7.09 20.84
C ALA A 275 -28.14 -6.30 21.78
N THR A 276 -28.49 -6.85 22.95
CA THR A 276 -29.39 -6.22 23.94
C THR A 276 -28.77 -4.99 24.60
N GLN A 277 -27.45 -4.84 24.62
CA GLN A 277 -26.75 -3.65 25.11
C GLN A 277 -26.79 -2.46 24.14
N ILE A 278 -27.23 -2.66 22.89
CA ILE A 278 -27.28 -1.61 21.88
C ILE A 278 -28.54 -0.78 22.05
N ALA A 279 -28.38 0.55 22.05
CA ALA A 279 -29.50 1.48 22.05
C ALA A 279 -30.16 1.50 20.66
N TYR A 280 -31.22 0.71 20.47
CA TYR A 280 -32.03 0.73 19.24
C TYR A 280 -32.91 1.98 19.19
N ALA A 281 -33.21 2.46 17.98
CA ALA A 281 -34.05 3.64 17.77
C ALA A 281 -35.54 3.33 17.98
N LYS A 282 -35.97 2.10 17.69
CA LYS A 282 -37.35 1.65 17.86
C LYS A 282 -37.44 0.57 18.94
N VAL A 283 -38.54 0.60 19.70
CA VAL A 283 -38.83 -0.42 20.72
C VAL A 283 -39.13 -1.77 20.07
N ASP A 284 -39.79 -1.78 18.89
CA ASP A 284 -40.11 -2.99 18.14
C ASP A 284 -38.86 -3.80 17.75
N GLU A 285 -37.77 -3.10 17.42
CA GLU A 285 -36.47 -3.70 17.06
C GLU A 285 -35.86 -4.43 18.27
N LEU A 286 -35.90 -3.80 19.45
CA LEU A 286 -35.44 -4.42 20.69
C LEU A 286 -36.34 -5.61 21.09
N ALA A 287 -37.66 -5.48 20.90
CA ALA A 287 -38.61 -6.55 21.19
C ALA A 287 -38.35 -7.80 20.34
N MET A 288 -38.06 -7.62 19.04
CA MET A 288 -37.70 -8.75 18.17
C MET A 288 -36.44 -9.49 18.65
N VAL A 289 -35.40 -8.77 19.08
CA VAL A 289 -34.17 -9.40 19.61
C VAL A 289 -34.46 -10.22 20.87
N TRP A 290 -35.29 -9.69 21.79
CA TRP A 290 -35.67 -10.42 23.00
C TRP A 290 -36.57 -11.63 22.72
N CYS A 291 -37.49 -11.53 21.75
CA CYS A 291 -38.32 -12.66 21.33
C CYS A 291 -37.47 -13.81 20.78
N GLU A 292 -36.54 -13.51 19.89
CA GLU A 292 -35.62 -14.51 19.31
C GLU A 292 -34.65 -15.07 20.34
N TYR A 293 -34.20 -14.26 21.30
CA TYR A 293 -33.40 -14.73 22.42
C TYR A 293 -34.18 -15.71 23.31
N ALA A 294 -35.44 -15.38 23.62
CA ALA A 294 -36.32 -16.27 24.38
C ALA A 294 -36.63 -17.58 23.61
N GLU A 295 -36.83 -17.53 22.30
CA GLU A 295 -36.99 -18.72 21.47
C GLU A 295 -35.74 -19.61 21.49
N LEU A 296 -34.54 -19.02 21.46
CA LEU A 296 -33.29 -19.78 21.53
C LEU A 296 -33.14 -20.49 22.88
N GLU A 297 -33.44 -19.81 23.99
CA GLU A 297 -33.44 -20.40 25.34
C GLU A 297 -34.55 -21.45 25.54
N LEU A 298 -35.65 -21.38 24.78
CA LEU A 298 -36.72 -22.39 24.84
C LEU A 298 -36.41 -23.64 24.00
N ARG A 299 -35.55 -23.54 22.99
CA ARG A 299 -35.12 -24.66 22.14
C ARG A 299 -33.99 -25.50 22.76
N HIS A 300 -33.36 -25.02 23.85
CA HIS A 300 -32.23 -25.65 24.55
C HIS A 300 -32.52 -25.85 26.03
#